data_AF-A0A3T0EAU7-F1
#
_entry.id   AF-A0A3T0EAU7-F1
#
_cell.length_a   1.000
_cell.length_b   1.000
_cell.length_c   1.000
_cell.angle_alpha   90.00
_cell.angle_beta   90.00
_cell.angle_gamma   90.00
#
_symmetry.space_group_name_H-M   'P 1'
#
loop_
_entity.id
_entity.type
_entity.pdbx_description
1 polymer ?
#
loop_
_entity_poly.entity_id
_entity_poly.type
_entity_poly.pdbx_seq_one_letter_code
_entity_poly.pdbx_strand_id
1 'polypeptide(L)'
;MNFTAAITVALTALRVNALRSFLAMLGVIIGVGSVIVMISISQGAKAAVDAQISALGANSLQVRPGSSFRGGVRGGSGSGTPLSDEDVEALRENVPYVIAAAGIIQQRGLTAVVDGVNWSTEVAGTHPDYFIVREWAVVEGRAFTVPELDGAARVAVIGRTVANELFPAGGATGAAVRINGVPLEVVGILDERGQSSWGQDQDDVIFVPATTMRGRLGGLSAAGVRNPVQSIWLGIDRARNMDAATEEITDLMRVRRNIRVGGTDDFAVVNFAEFLRARNETESQLGLLLAATAVISLVVGGIGIMNIMLVSVTERTREIGLRLAIGAKQADIRNQFLIEAVVLCLAGGLVGMAGGAIGALVVESMGQFPVSIEPTIAFVAIGAAAGVGILFGFYPAHRASQLNPIDALRYE
;
A
#
# COMPACT_ATOMS: atom_id res chain seq x y z
N MET A 1 -42.54 2.27 -25.16
CA MET A 1 -41.60 3.36 -25.51
C MET A 1 -40.25 2.76 -25.89
N ASN A 2 -39.62 3.23 -26.97
CA ASN A 2 -38.26 2.83 -27.33
C ASN A 2 -37.26 3.44 -26.32
N PHE A 3 -36.34 2.64 -25.79
CA PHE A 3 -35.36 3.04 -24.76
C PHE A 3 -34.52 4.25 -25.18
N THR A 4 -34.18 4.31 -26.47
CA THR A 4 -33.45 5.43 -27.09
C THR A 4 -34.22 6.75 -26.99
N ALA A 5 -35.54 6.75 -27.21
CA ALA A 5 -36.37 7.94 -27.11
C ALA A 5 -36.49 8.46 -25.67
N ALA A 6 -36.49 7.56 -24.67
CA ALA A 6 -36.49 7.96 -23.27
C ALA A 6 -35.19 8.68 -22.87
N ILE A 7 -34.05 8.24 -23.40
CA ILE A 7 -32.74 8.87 -23.17
C ILE A 7 -32.68 10.27 -23.81
N THR A 8 -33.14 10.43 -25.06
CA THR A 8 -33.13 11.75 -25.72
C THR A 8 -34.04 12.74 -25.01
N VAL A 9 -35.20 12.31 -24.53
CA VAL A 9 -36.12 13.15 -23.75
C VAL A 9 -35.48 13.55 -22.42
N ALA A 10 -34.83 12.63 -21.71
CA ALA A 10 -34.14 12.93 -20.45
C ALA A 10 -32.98 13.94 -20.63
N LEU A 11 -32.16 13.78 -21.68
CA LEU A 11 -31.07 14.71 -22.01
C LEU A 11 -31.57 16.10 -22.40
N THR A 12 -32.73 16.18 -23.05
CA THR A 12 -33.33 17.47 -23.42
C THR A 12 -33.93 18.17 -22.20
N ALA A 13 -34.61 17.43 -21.32
CA ALA A 13 -35.14 17.94 -20.05
C ALA A 13 -34.04 18.51 -19.14
N LEU A 14 -32.88 17.82 -19.10
CA LEU A 14 -31.67 18.26 -18.41
C LEU A 14 -31.19 19.65 -18.84
N ARG A 15 -31.25 19.95 -20.14
CA ARG A 15 -30.80 21.26 -20.68
C ARG A 15 -31.76 22.39 -20.37
N VAL A 16 -33.07 22.13 -20.35
CA VAL A 16 -34.09 23.17 -20.10
C VAL A 16 -34.01 23.69 -18.66
N ASN A 17 -33.74 22.80 -17.70
CA ASN A 17 -33.61 23.16 -16.27
C ASN A 17 -32.19 22.85 -15.75
N ALA A 18 -31.18 23.41 -16.42
CA ALA A 18 -29.76 23.09 -16.17
C ALA A 18 -29.33 23.32 -14.72
N LEU A 19 -29.72 24.45 -14.10
CA LEU A 19 -29.32 24.79 -12.74
C LEU A 19 -29.95 23.85 -11.70
N ARG A 20 -31.25 23.55 -11.85
CA ARG A 20 -31.96 22.59 -11.00
C ARG A 20 -31.35 21.19 -11.12
N SER A 21 -31.13 20.76 -12.36
CA SER A 21 -30.54 19.45 -12.64
C SER A 21 -29.13 19.32 -12.07
N PHE A 22 -28.31 20.35 -12.22
CA PHE A 22 -26.97 20.39 -11.65
C PHE A 22 -27.00 20.32 -10.11
N LEU A 23 -27.88 21.10 -9.45
CA LEU A 23 -28.05 21.06 -7.99
C LEU A 23 -28.55 19.68 -7.51
N ALA A 24 -29.43 19.02 -8.26
CA ALA A 24 -29.86 17.63 -7.97
C ALA A 24 -28.67 16.65 -8.06
N MET A 25 -27.89 16.76 -9.13
CA MET A 25 -26.77 15.86 -9.39
C MET A 25 -25.58 16.13 -8.46
N LEU A 26 -25.45 17.32 -7.87
CA LEU A 26 -24.30 17.72 -7.05
C LEU A 26 -23.98 16.71 -5.94
N GLY A 27 -25.00 16.21 -5.22
CA GLY A 27 -24.80 15.22 -4.16
C GLY A 27 -24.29 13.88 -4.69
N VAL A 28 -24.73 13.46 -5.88
CA VAL A 28 -24.22 12.25 -6.55
C VAL A 28 -22.83 12.48 -7.11
N ILE A 29 -22.54 13.66 -7.67
CA ILE A 29 -21.21 14.04 -8.18
C ILE A 29 -20.20 13.96 -7.03
N ILE A 30 -20.49 14.60 -5.90
CA ILE A 30 -19.62 14.59 -4.72
C ILE A 30 -19.52 13.18 -4.14
N GLY A 31 -20.64 12.48 -3.97
CA GLY A 31 -20.66 11.12 -3.42
C GLY A 31 -19.83 10.14 -4.26
N VAL A 32 -20.07 10.07 -5.57
CA VAL A 32 -19.33 9.20 -6.49
C VAL A 32 -17.86 9.61 -6.56
N GLY A 33 -17.57 10.91 -6.65
CA GLY A 33 -16.19 11.41 -6.67
C GLY A 33 -15.40 11.01 -5.43
N SER A 34 -15.99 11.17 -4.25
CA SER A 34 -15.39 10.75 -2.97
C SER A 34 -15.16 9.23 -2.92
N VAL A 35 -16.11 8.42 -3.39
CA VAL A 35 -15.93 6.96 -3.48
C VAL A 35 -14.76 6.61 -4.40
N ILE A 36 -14.64 7.25 -5.56
CA ILE A 36 -13.53 7.01 -6.50
C ILE A 36 -12.20 7.33 -5.84
N VAL A 37 -12.04 8.55 -5.31
CA VAL A 37 -10.79 8.98 -4.67
C VAL A 37 -10.39 8.00 -3.58
N MET A 38 -11.33 7.63 -2.73
CA MET A 38 -11.04 6.78 -1.59
C MET A 38 -10.68 5.34 -1.99
N ILE A 39 -11.38 4.74 -2.96
CA ILE A 39 -11.05 3.40 -3.45
C ILE A 39 -9.68 3.42 -4.14
N SER A 40 -9.39 4.44 -4.96
CA SER A 40 -8.10 4.55 -5.64
C SER A 40 -6.92 4.71 -4.68
N ILE A 41 -7.10 5.49 -3.59
CA ILE A 41 -6.11 5.60 -2.52
C ILE A 41 -5.96 4.26 -1.78
N SER A 42 -7.05 3.58 -1.44
CA SER A 42 -7.01 2.30 -0.73
C SER A 42 -6.31 1.21 -1.55
N GLN A 43 -6.59 1.13 -2.85
CA GLN A 43 -5.91 0.19 -3.75
C GLN A 43 -4.44 0.54 -3.95
N GLY A 44 -4.12 1.83 -4.11
CA GLY A 44 -2.74 2.29 -4.22
C GLY A 44 -1.94 2.00 -2.94
N ALA A 45 -2.53 2.24 -1.77
CA ALA A 45 -1.95 1.89 -0.48
C ALA A 45 -1.68 0.38 -0.41
N LYS A 46 -2.67 -0.46 -0.72
CA LYS A 46 -2.49 -1.92 -0.75
C LYS A 46 -1.35 -2.35 -1.68
N ALA A 47 -1.30 -1.80 -2.90
CA ALA A 47 -0.24 -2.11 -3.86
C ALA A 47 1.15 -1.69 -3.36
N ALA A 48 1.26 -0.53 -2.71
CA ALA A 48 2.51 -0.07 -2.10
C ALA A 48 2.97 -0.98 -0.96
N VAL A 49 2.04 -1.49 -0.15
CA VAL A 49 2.33 -2.45 0.93
C VAL A 49 2.80 -3.78 0.36
N ASP A 50 2.12 -4.29 -0.67
CA ASP A 50 2.51 -5.53 -1.34
C ASP A 50 3.89 -5.40 -1.99
N ALA A 51 4.18 -4.25 -2.62
CA ALA A 51 5.50 -3.93 -3.17
C ALA A 51 6.56 -3.87 -2.06
N GLN A 52 6.24 -3.26 -0.92
CA GLN A 52 7.15 -3.16 0.23
C GLN A 52 7.42 -4.53 0.86
N ILE A 53 6.40 -5.40 1.01
CA ILE A 53 6.59 -6.77 1.48
C ILE A 53 7.47 -7.56 0.52
N SER A 54 7.23 -7.42 -0.79
CA SER A 54 8.01 -8.08 -1.83
C SER A 54 9.48 -7.64 -1.79
N ALA A 55 9.72 -6.33 -1.68
CA ALA A 55 11.06 -5.76 -1.56
C ALA A 55 11.81 -6.25 -0.30
N LEU A 56 11.13 -6.74 0.73
CA LEU A 56 11.78 -7.14 1.98
C LEU A 56 12.02 -8.65 2.08
N GLY A 57 11.59 -9.42 1.08
CA GLY A 57 11.55 -10.88 1.10
C GLY A 57 10.25 -11.35 1.77
N ALA A 58 9.29 -11.82 0.97
CA ALA A 58 7.93 -12.14 1.42
C ALA A 58 7.89 -13.27 2.46
N ASN A 59 8.90 -14.14 2.47
CA ASN A 59 9.04 -15.26 3.40
C ASN A 59 10.24 -15.06 4.34
N SER A 60 10.43 -13.84 4.88
CA SER A 60 11.54 -13.55 5.78
C SER A 60 11.10 -13.36 7.24
N LEU A 61 11.86 -13.95 8.15
CA LEU A 61 11.77 -13.72 9.60
C LEU A 61 13.01 -12.95 10.07
N GLN A 62 12.80 -12.03 11.01
CA GLN A 62 13.89 -11.28 11.62
C GLN A 62 13.99 -11.63 13.11
N VAL A 63 15.15 -12.10 13.55
CA VAL A 63 15.49 -12.22 14.97
C VAL A 63 16.25 -10.97 15.39
N ARG A 64 15.78 -10.30 16.43
CA ARG A 64 16.42 -9.10 17.00
C ARG A 64 16.56 -9.20 18.52
N PRO A 65 17.54 -8.53 19.12
CA PRO A 65 17.62 -8.41 20.57
C PRO A 65 16.35 -7.77 21.14
N GLY A 66 15.90 -8.30 22.28
CA GLY A 66 14.80 -7.77 23.06
C GLY A 66 15.23 -6.56 23.89
N SER A 67 14.53 -6.30 24.98
CA SER A 67 14.94 -5.29 25.96
C SER A 67 15.90 -5.90 26.99
N SER A 68 16.90 -5.14 27.41
CA SER A 68 17.74 -5.56 28.54
C SER A 68 17.06 -5.28 29.88
N PHE A 69 17.29 -6.17 30.84
CA PHE A 69 16.95 -5.95 32.24
C PHE A 69 18.20 -6.14 33.08
N ARG A 70 18.70 -5.06 33.69
CA ARG A 70 19.89 -5.11 34.56
C ARG A 70 19.66 -4.29 35.82
N GLY A 71 19.71 -4.94 36.99
CA GLY A 71 19.63 -4.26 38.28
C GLY A 71 18.33 -3.47 38.52
N GLY A 72 17.19 -3.93 38.00
CA GLY A 72 15.91 -3.22 38.12
C GLY A 72 15.65 -2.16 37.03
N VAL A 73 16.65 -1.83 36.21
CA VAL A 73 16.49 -0.93 35.06
C VAL A 73 16.11 -1.74 33.82
N ARG A 74 14.99 -1.35 33.18
CA ARG A 74 14.56 -1.86 31.87
C ARG A 74 15.10 -0.93 30.79
N GLY A 75 15.90 -1.48 29.87
CA GLY A 75 16.30 -0.78 28.66
C GLY A 75 15.21 -0.84 27.58
N GLY A 76 15.32 0.02 26.58
CA GLY A 76 14.41 0.05 25.44
C GLY A 76 14.51 -1.21 24.55
N SER A 77 13.63 -1.31 23.54
CA SER A 77 13.74 -2.37 22.53
C SER A 77 15.10 -2.32 21.84
N GLY A 78 15.74 -3.48 21.66
CA GLY A 78 17.07 -3.58 21.05
C GLY A 78 18.24 -3.34 22.01
N SER A 79 17.99 -3.03 23.29
CA SER A 79 19.06 -2.88 24.30
C SER A 79 19.50 -4.21 24.92
N GLY A 80 18.86 -5.32 24.55
CA GLY A 80 19.15 -6.68 24.98
C GLY A 80 20.55 -7.17 24.56
N THR A 81 20.92 -8.37 25.01
CA THR A 81 22.19 -8.98 24.64
C THR A 81 22.24 -9.18 23.12
N PRO A 82 23.28 -8.66 22.41
CA PRO A 82 23.38 -8.81 20.97
C PRO A 82 23.35 -10.26 20.50
N LEU A 83 22.94 -10.46 19.26
CA LEU A 83 23.01 -11.76 18.57
C LEU A 83 24.45 -12.03 18.14
N SER A 84 24.76 -13.26 17.76
CA SER A 84 26.11 -13.65 17.33
C SER A 84 26.09 -14.41 16.01
N ASP A 85 27.23 -14.47 15.30
CA ASP A 85 27.38 -15.35 14.14
C ASP A 85 27.11 -16.82 14.48
N GLU A 86 27.43 -17.24 15.72
CA GLU A 86 27.14 -18.60 16.18
C GLU A 86 25.62 -18.87 16.27
N ASP A 87 24.82 -17.83 16.55
CA ASP A 87 23.36 -17.91 16.50
C ASP A 87 22.88 -18.02 15.05
N VAL A 88 23.51 -17.31 14.11
CA VAL A 88 23.21 -17.40 12.66
C VAL A 88 23.41 -18.84 12.16
N GLU A 89 24.55 -19.44 12.47
CA GLU A 89 24.87 -20.80 12.02
C GLU A 89 23.92 -21.82 12.66
N ALA A 90 23.68 -21.71 13.97
CA ALA A 90 22.77 -22.61 14.65
C ALA A 90 21.36 -22.56 14.06
N LEU A 91 20.86 -21.37 13.73
CA LEU A 91 19.55 -21.19 13.09
C LEU A 91 19.53 -21.78 11.67
N ARG A 92 20.62 -21.63 10.91
CA ARG A 92 20.74 -22.21 9.57
C ARG A 92 20.73 -23.74 9.61
N GLU A 93 21.47 -24.35 10.52
CA GLU A 93 21.69 -25.80 10.55
C GLU A 93 20.56 -26.57 11.23
N ASN A 94 19.92 -25.99 12.25
CA ASN A 94 19.03 -26.74 13.15
C ASN A 94 17.54 -26.44 12.96
N VAL A 95 17.18 -25.43 12.17
CA VAL A 95 15.76 -25.11 11.89
C VAL A 95 15.39 -25.62 10.49
N PRO A 96 14.53 -26.65 10.36
CA PRO A 96 14.27 -27.33 9.07
C PRO A 96 13.69 -26.45 7.95
N TYR A 97 13.01 -25.36 8.31
CA TYR A 97 12.33 -24.47 7.36
C TYR A 97 13.22 -23.35 6.81
N VAL A 98 14.40 -23.14 7.41
CA VAL A 98 15.32 -22.07 7.05
C VAL A 98 16.12 -22.48 5.81
N ILE A 99 15.99 -21.72 4.73
CA ILE A 99 16.75 -21.93 3.48
C ILE A 99 18.04 -21.11 3.42
N ALA A 100 18.10 -20.01 4.17
CA ALA A 100 19.22 -19.09 4.21
C ALA A 100 19.17 -18.26 5.50
N ALA A 101 20.33 -17.95 6.07
CA ALA A 101 20.45 -17.17 7.30
C ALA A 101 21.57 -16.14 7.18
N ALA A 102 21.32 -14.91 7.61
CA ALA A 102 22.33 -13.85 7.55
C ALA A 102 22.24 -12.93 8.77
N GLY A 103 23.34 -12.85 9.51
CA GLY A 103 23.54 -11.79 10.49
C GLY A 103 23.93 -10.48 9.81
N ILE A 104 23.38 -9.36 10.30
CA ILE A 104 23.66 -8.02 9.79
C ILE A 104 24.17 -7.07 10.88
N ILE A 105 25.10 -6.20 10.50
CA ILE A 105 25.66 -5.11 11.31
C ILE A 105 25.54 -3.83 10.50
N GLN A 106 24.61 -2.95 10.86
CA GLN A 106 24.36 -1.70 10.15
C GLN A 106 25.00 -0.53 10.89
N GLN A 107 25.62 0.37 10.12
CA GLN A 107 26.10 1.64 10.63
C GLN A 107 25.76 2.73 9.61
N ARG A 108 25.05 3.75 10.08
CA ARG A 108 24.59 4.88 9.24
C ARG A 108 25.59 6.02 9.27
N GLY A 109 25.64 6.78 8.18
CA GLY A 109 26.42 8.02 8.08
C GLY A 109 27.92 7.78 7.90
N LEU A 110 28.33 6.65 7.32
CA LEU A 110 29.72 6.46 6.93
C LEU A 110 29.98 7.15 5.61
N THR A 111 31.12 7.84 5.53
CA THR A 111 31.55 8.50 4.31
C THR A 111 32.31 7.52 3.42
N ALA A 112 31.77 7.29 2.23
CA ALA A 112 32.42 6.63 1.13
C ALA A 112 33.05 7.68 0.19
N VAL A 113 34.26 7.40 -0.31
CA VAL A 113 35.05 8.33 -1.13
C VAL A 113 35.62 7.62 -2.36
N VAL A 114 35.45 8.22 -3.53
CA VAL A 114 35.99 7.78 -4.83
C VAL A 114 36.49 9.01 -5.57
N ASP A 115 37.77 9.04 -5.97
CA ASP A 115 38.35 10.09 -6.84
C ASP A 115 37.99 11.55 -6.50
N GLY A 116 37.87 11.86 -5.21
CA GLY A 116 37.55 13.20 -4.70
C GLY A 116 36.05 13.49 -4.50
N VAL A 117 35.16 12.61 -4.98
CA VAL A 117 33.73 12.59 -4.65
C VAL A 117 33.54 11.89 -3.31
N ASN A 118 32.68 12.44 -2.45
CA ASN A 118 32.30 11.80 -1.20
C ASN A 118 30.78 11.72 -1.08
N TRP A 119 30.32 10.65 -0.43
CA TRP A 119 28.91 10.40 -0.18
C TRP A 119 28.75 9.76 1.20
N SER A 120 27.77 10.21 1.97
CA SER A 120 27.47 9.66 3.30
C SER A 120 26.30 8.71 3.18
N THR A 121 26.51 7.44 3.52
CA THR A 121 25.54 6.36 3.27
C THR A 121 25.49 5.37 4.44
N GLU A 122 24.56 4.43 4.37
CA GLU A 122 24.54 3.27 5.26
C GLU A 122 25.56 2.22 4.81
N VAL A 123 26.34 1.68 5.74
CA VAL A 123 27.24 0.55 5.48
C VAL A 123 26.80 -0.63 6.33
N ALA A 124 26.51 -1.74 5.66
CA ALA A 124 25.98 -2.95 6.26
C ALA A 124 26.97 -4.12 6.10
N GLY A 125 27.49 -4.61 7.22
CA GLY A 125 28.23 -5.87 7.29
C GLY A 125 27.27 -7.05 7.29
N THR A 126 27.33 -7.94 6.31
CA THR A 126 26.39 -9.08 6.22
C THR A 126 27.04 -10.37 5.72
N HIS A 127 26.27 -11.46 5.78
CA HIS A 127 26.61 -12.75 5.16
C HIS A 127 26.13 -12.77 3.70
N PRO A 128 26.77 -13.56 2.80
CA PRO A 128 26.34 -13.71 1.40
C PRO A 128 24.85 -14.06 1.25
N ASP A 129 24.35 -14.92 2.14
CA ASP A 129 22.97 -15.38 2.21
C ASP A 129 21.95 -14.24 2.33
N TYR A 130 22.35 -13.05 2.77
CA TYR A 130 21.45 -11.90 2.91
C TYR A 130 20.75 -11.55 1.60
N PHE A 131 21.47 -11.60 0.48
CA PHE A 131 20.90 -11.31 -0.84
C PHE A 131 19.86 -12.35 -1.25
N ILE A 132 19.97 -13.58 -0.75
CA ILE A 132 18.99 -14.65 -0.96
C ILE A 132 17.77 -14.42 -0.06
N VAL A 133 17.99 -14.23 1.24
CA VAL A 133 16.92 -14.01 2.23
C VAL A 133 16.04 -12.81 1.86
N ARG A 134 16.68 -11.76 1.34
CA ARG A 134 16.01 -10.51 0.98
C ARG A 134 15.51 -10.50 -0.45
N GLU A 135 15.85 -11.50 -1.28
CA GLU A 135 15.57 -11.50 -2.72
C GLU A 135 16.11 -10.24 -3.42
N TRP A 136 17.37 -9.88 -3.15
CA TRP A 136 18.01 -8.72 -3.76
C TRP A 136 19.03 -9.14 -4.82
N ALA A 137 18.61 -9.08 -6.08
CA ALA A 137 19.45 -9.48 -7.20
C ALA A 137 20.61 -8.50 -7.41
N VAL A 138 21.76 -9.05 -7.83
CA VAL A 138 22.91 -8.28 -8.31
C VAL A 138 22.76 -8.16 -9.83
N VAL A 139 22.65 -6.93 -10.34
CA VAL A 139 22.45 -6.67 -11.78
C VAL A 139 23.77 -6.58 -12.56
N GLU A 140 24.85 -6.22 -11.88
CA GLU A 140 26.18 -6.06 -12.45
C GLU A 140 27.21 -6.66 -11.50
N GLY A 141 28.16 -7.43 -12.03
CA GLY A 141 29.16 -8.11 -11.22
C GLY A 141 28.59 -9.33 -10.48
N ARG A 142 28.88 -9.44 -9.18
CA ARG A 142 28.47 -10.58 -8.33
C ARG A 142 28.32 -10.18 -6.87
N ALA A 143 27.63 -11.02 -6.11
CA ALA A 143 27.70 -10.96 -4.65
C ALA A 143 29.09 -11.42 -4.14
N PHE A 144 29.44 -11.04 -2.92
CA PHE A 144 30.60 -11.61 -2.24
C PHE A 144 30.30 -13.02 -1.74
N THR A 145 31.35 -13.83 -1.61
CA THR A 145 31.29 -15.28 -1.37
C THR A 145 31.60 -15.64 0.09
N VAL A 146 31.34 -16.89 0.49
CA VAL A 146 31.68 -17.38 1.84
C VAL A 146 33.19 -17.32 2.12
N PRO A 147 34.10 -17.72 1.21
CA PRO A 147 35.54 -17.54 1.45
C PRO A 147 35.97 -16.07 1.62
N GLU A 148 35.29 -15.15 0.94
CA GLU A 148 35.52 -13.71 1.11
C GLU A 148 34.98 -13.19 2.45
N LEU A 149 33.91 -13.78 2.97
CA LEU A 149 33.46 -13.55 4.35
C LEU A 149 34.50 -14.08 5.33
N ASP A 150 34.91 -15.34 5.22
CA ASP A 150 35.84 -15.96 6.18
C ASP A 150 37.21 -15.27 6.20
N GLY A 151 37.70 -14.85 5.03
CA GLY A 151 38.97 -14.15 4.86
C GLY A 151 38.93 -12.65 5.18
N ALA A 152 37.77 -12.10 5.54
CA ALA A 152 37.53 -10.66 5.63
C ALA A 152 38.06 -9.95 4.39
N ALA A 153 37.58 -10.33 3.20
CA ALA A 153 38.02 -9.74 1.94
C ALA A 153 37.61 -8.26 1.86
N ARG A 154 38.41 -7.47 1.14
CA ARG A 154 38.15 -6.04 0.93
C ARG A 154 37.24 -5.83 -0.27
N VAL A 155 36.03 -6.37 -0.18
CA VAL A 155 35.02 -6.30 -1.25
C VAL A 155 33.75 -5.62 -0.75
N ALA A 156 33.05 -4.95 -1.66
CA ALA A 156 31.80 -4.28 -1.40
C ALA A 156 30.79 -4.55 -2.53
N VAL A 157 29.52 -4.63 -2.17
CA VAL A 157 28.39 -4.64 -3.09
C VAL A 157 27.57 -3.40 -2.80
N ILE A 158 27.27 -2.59 -3.82
CA ILE A 158 26.65 -1.27 -3.62
C ILE A 158 25.22 -1.23 -4.16
N GLY A 159 24.35 -0.45 -3.51
CA GLY A 159 23.04 -0.14 -4.03
C GLY A 159 23.08 0.87 -5.18
N ARG A 160 21.96 1.02 -5.89
CA ARG A 160 21.85 1.86 -7.09
C ARG A 160 22.14 3.34 -6.83
N THR A 161 21.64 3.90 -5.73
CA THR A 161 21.87 5.31 -5.38
C THR A 161 23.35 5.58 -5.16
N VAL A 162 24.03 4.72 -4.39
CA VAL A 162 25.47 4.87 -4.14
C VAL A 162 26.28 4.78 -5.44
N ALA A 163 25.90 3.86 -6.35
CA ALA A 163 26.54 3.75 -7.65
C ALA A 163 26.40 5.04 -8.47
N ASN A 164 25.22 5.65 -8.50
CA ASN A 164 24.97 6.89 -9.24
C ASN A 164 25.71 8.10 -8.64
N GLU A 165 25.73 8.23 -7.32
CA GLU A 165 26.35 9.36 -6.63
C GLU A 165 27.89 9.30 -6.66
N LEU A 166 28.48 8.12 -6.45
CA LEU A 166 29.94 7.95 -6.41
C LEU A 166 30.55 7.70 -7.79
N PHE A 167 29.79 7.16 -8.74
CA PHE A 167 30.27 6.79 -10.08
C PHE A 167 29.35 7.33 -11.19
N PRO A 168 29.18 8.66 -11.32
CA PRO A 168 28.25 9.25 -12.29
C PRO A 168 28.63 8.97 -13.76
N ALA A 169 29.89 8.64 -14.02
CA ALA A 169 30.38 8.23 -15.35
C ALA A 169 30.26 6.72 -15.61
N GLY A 170 29.71 5.95 -14.66
CA GLY A 170 29.69 4.49 -14.66
C GLY A 170 31.03 3.87 -14.24
N GLY A 171 31.15 2.55 -14.43
CA GLY A 171 32.38 1.80 -14.14
C GLY A 171 32.60 1.51 -12.65
N ALA A 172 31.53 1.43 -11.85
CA ALA A 172 31.64 1.13 -10.43
C ALA A 172 32.22 -0.27 -10.17
N THR A 173 31.83 -1.29 -10.95
CA THR A 173 32.34 -2.66 -10.78
C THR A 173 33.84 -2.74 -11.09
N GLY A 174 34.61 -3.26 -10.14
CA GLY A 174 36.08 -3.35 -10.17
C GLY A 174 36.80 -2.08 -9.66
N ALA A 175 36.07 -1.00 -9.39
CA ALA A 175 36.65 0.21 -8.85
C ALA A 175 36.85 0.12 -7.32
N ALA A 176 37.78 0.93 -6.80
CA ALA A 176 38.04 0.99 -5.38
C ALA A 176 37.26 2.14 -4.72
N VAL A 177 36.42 1.82 -3.74
CA VAL A 177 35.76 2.77 -2.86
C VAL A 177 36.44 2.80 -1.50
N ARG A 178 36.72 3.99 -0.97
CA ARG A 178 37.28 4.16 0.38
C ARG A 178 36.18 4.45 1.37
N ILE A 179 35.97 3.54 2.33
CA ILE A 179 35.00 3.72 3.41
C ILE A 179 35.77 3.89 4.71
N ASN A 180 35.61 5.01 5.38
CA ASN A 180 36.35 5.34 6.62
C ASN A 180 37.88 5.11 6.48
N GLY A 181 38.44 5.47 5.32
CA GLY A 181 39.87 5.30 5.00
C GLY A 181 40.30 3.90 4.56
N VAL A 182 39.41 2.90 4.58
CA VAL A 182 39.71 1.53 4.14
C VAL A 182 39.31 1.35 2.66
N PRO A 183 40.24 1.00 1.75
CA PRO A 183 39.91 0.73 0.36
C PRO A 183 39.24 -0.64 0.22
N LEU A 184 38.12 -0.68 -0.49
CA LEU A 184 37.30 -1.84 -0.81
C LEU A 184 37.03 -1.86 -2.31
N GLU A 185 37.12 -3.02 -2.95
CA GLU A 185 36.77 -3.20 -4.35
C GLU A 185 35.25 -3.42 -4.48
N VAL A 186 34.60 -2.66 -5.35
CA VAL A 186 33.18 -2.88 -5.67
C VAL A 186 33.07 -4.09 -6.60
N VAL A 187 32.51 -5.19 -6.12
CA VAL A 187 32.38 -6.45 -6.89
C VAL A 187 31.00 -6.65 -7.51
N GLY A 188 30.02 -5.83 -7.12
CA GLY A 188 28.70 -5.85 -7.75
C GLY A 188 27.80 -4.67 -7.38
N ILE A 189 26.77 -4.49 -8.20
CA ILE A 189 25.74 -3.47 -8.05
C ILE A 189 24.39 -4.17 -7.94
N LEU A 190 23.60 -3.77 -6.95
CA LEU A 190 22.28 -4.34 -6.69
C LEU A 190 21.20 -3.76 -7.61
N ASP A 191 20.14 -4.54 -7.80
CA ASP A 191 18.93 -4.07 -8.48
C ASP A 191 18.26 -2.93 -7.73
N GLU A 192 17.53 -2.07 -8.43
CA GLU A 192 16.87 -0.91 -7.83
C GLU A 192 15.63 -1.32 -7.04
N ARG A 193 15.51 -0.86 -5.78
CA ARG A 193 14.32 -1.03 -4.93
C ARG A 193 13.56 0.26 -4.72
N GLY A 194 14.21 1.40 -4.95
CA GLY A 194 13.66 2.72 -4.74
C GLY A 194 13.40 3.04 -3.27
N GLN A 195 12.56 4.05 -3.04
CA GLN A 195 12.23 4.50 -1.71
C GLN A 195 11.20 3.58 -1.03
N SER A 196 11.41 3.34 0.25
CA SER A 196 10.38 2.77 1.12
C SER A 196 9.20 3.73 1.27
N SER A 197 8.04 3.23 1.71
CA SER A 197 6.83 4.01 2.00
C SER A 197 7.02 5.16 3.00
N TRP A 198 8.16 5.22 3.69
CA TRP A 198 8.53 6.29 4.62
C TRP A 198 9.56 7.27 4.05
N GLY A 199 9.80 7.26 2.75
CA GLY A 199 10.74 8.14 2.05
C GLY A 199 12.21 7.81 2.32
N GLN A 200 12.52 6.70 3.02
CA GLN A 200 13.89 6.22 3.15
C GLN A 200 14.28 5.50 1.86
N ASP A 201 15.34 5.97 1.22
CA ASP A 201 15.98 5.29 0.10
C ASP A 201 16.56 3.93 0.55
N GLN A 202 16.10 2.85 -0.08
CA GLN A 202 16.58 1.50 0.21
C GLN A 202 17.87 1.18 -0.56
N ASP A 203 18.18 1.93 -1.61
CA ASP A 203 19.35 1.74 -2.48
C ASP A 203 20.55 2.56 -2.02
N ASP A 204 20.38 3.45 -1.03
CA ASP A 204 21.46 4.19 -0.38
C ASP A 204 22.15 3.35 0.71
N VAL A 205 22.82 2.28 0.27
CA VAL A 205 23.53 1.35 1.14
C VAL A 205 24.73 0.69 0.45
N ILE A 206 25.78 0.43 1.22
CA ILE A 206 26.93 -0.40 0.83
C ILE A 206 27.00 -1.65 1.70
N PHE A 207 26.97 -2.82 1.08
CA PHE A 207 27.16 -4.10 1.74
C PHE A 207 28.62 -4.53 1.68
N VAL A 208 29.15 -4.97 2.82
CA VAL A 208 30.47 -5.57 2.94
C VAL A 208 30.35 -6.89 3.71
N PRO A 209 31.35 -7.79 3.65
CA PRO A 209 31.34 -8.98 4.51
C PRO A 209 31.29 -8.58 6.00
N ALA A 210 30.49 -9.30 6.80
CA ALA A 210 30.31 -8.99 8.22
C ALA A 210 31.63 -8.99 9.02
N THR A 211 32.59 -9.83 8.63
CA THR A 211 33.95 -9.88 9.18
C THR A 211 34.77 -8.63 8.82
N THR A 212 34.64 -8.12 7.59
CA THR A 212 35.26 -6.86 7.15
C THR A 212 34.68 -5.66 7.89
N MET A 213 33.37 -5.62 8.11
CA MET A 213 32.71 -4.57 8.89
C MET A 213 33.27 -4.51 10.32
N ARG A 214 33.35 -5.65 11.02
CA ARG A 214 33.88 -5.73 12.39
C ARG A 214 35.38 -5.44 12.45
N GLY A 215 36.16 -6.04 11.56
CA GLY A 215 37.62 -6.01 11.63
C GLY A 215 38.25 -4.71 11.09
N ARG A 216 37.55 -3.96 10.23
CA ARG A 216 38.16 -2.82 9.52
C ARG A 216 37.36 -1.52 9.54
N LEU A 217 36.04 -1.58 9.67
CA LEU A 217 35.18 -0.39 9.53
C LEU A 217 34.60 0.09 10.87
N GLY A 218 35.12 -0.41 12.00
CA GLY A 218 34.68 0.03 13.32
C GLY A 218 33.31 -0.52 13.74
N GLY A 219 32.93 -1.69 13.20
CA GLY A 219 31.63 -2.33 13.43
C GLY A 219 31.32 -2.68 14.89
N LEU A 220 30.29 -3.51 15.08
CA LEU A 220 29.75 -3.78 16.41
C LEU A 220 30.74 -4.56 17.30
N SER A 221 30.98 -4.06 18.51
CA SER A 221 31.67 -4.78 19.58
C SER A 221 30.78 -4.79 20.82
N ALA A 222 30.58 -5.97 21.41
CA ALA A 222 29.76 -6.15 22.60
C ALA A 222 30.50 -7.01 23.63
N ALA A 223 30.60 -6.52 24.87
CA ALA A 223 31.30 -7.23 25.93
C ALA A 223 30.62 -8.59 26.20
N GLY A 224 31.41 -9.67 26.10
CA GLY A 224 30.93 -11.04 26.37
C GLY A 224 30.27 -11.75 25.19
N VAL A 225 30.09 -11.09 24.03
CA VAL A 225 29.57 -11.73 22.81
C VAL A 225 30.67 -11.76 21.76
N ARG A 226 31.09 -12.95 21.37
CA ARG A 226 32.00 -13.11 20.22
C ARG A 226 31.22 -12.85 18.96
N ASN A 227 31.82 -12.11 18.03
CA ASN A 227 31.26 -11.92 16.68
C ASN A 227 29.81 -11.42 16.69
N PRO A 228 29.52 -10.27 17.31
CA PRO A 228 28.16 -9.82 17.52
C PRO A 228 27.52 -9.30 16.22
N VAL A 229 26.23 -9.55 16.06
CA VAL A 229 25.36 -9.02 15.00
C VAL A 229 24.16 -8.31 15.62
N GLN A 230 23.62 -7.32 14.92
CA GLN A 230 22.50 -6.50 15.40
C GLN A 230 21.15 -7.18 15.20
N SER A 231 21.00 -7.93 14.10
CA SER A 231 19.85 -8.77 13.82
C SER A 231 20.25 -9.93 12.93
N ILE A 232 19.41 -10.97 12.91
CA ILE A 232 19.54 -12.12 12.02
C ILE A 232 18.32 -12.15 11.12
N TRP A 233 18.55 -12.21 9.82
CA TRP A 233 17.52 -12.39 8.80
C TRP A 233 17.51 -13.86 8.36
N LEU A 234 16.32 -14.45 8.32
CA LEU A 234 16.10 -15.84 7.97
C LEU A 234 15.12 -15.91 6.80
N GLY A 235 15.51 -16.60 5.74
CA GLY A 235 14.62 -16.94 4.63
C GLY A 235 13.94 -18.26 4.91
N ILE A 236 12.62 -18.31 4.79
CA ILE A 236 11.80 -19.50 5.03
C ILE A 236 11.34 -20.06 3.68
N ASP A 237 11.38 -21.39 3.56
CA ASP A 237 11.06 -22.09 2.31
C ASP A 237 9.68 -21.73 1.72
N ARG A 238 8.67 -21.57 2.58
CA ARG A 238 7.27 -21.35 2.18
C ARG A 238 6.50 -20.54 3.23
N ALA A 239 5.61 -19.67 2.75
CA ALA A 239 4.74 -18.84 3.61
C ALA A 239 3.91 -19.64 4.64
N ARG A 240 3.47 -20.86 4.31
CA ARG A 240 2.70 -21.72 5.23
C ARG A 240 3.50 -22.25 6.42
N ASN A 241 4.84 -22.22 6.34
CA ASN A 241 5.72 -22.72 7.37
C ASN A 241 6.19 -21.60 8.32
N MET A 242 5.76 -20.36 8.13
CA MET A 242 6.21 -19.19 8.91
C MET A 242 5.91 -19.34 10.41
N ASP A 243 4.73 -19.83 10.77
CA ASP A 243 4.35 -20.03 12.18
C ASP A 243 5.19 -21.13 12.84
N ALA A 244 5.31 -22.28 12.17
CA ALA A 244 6.13 -23.39 12.65
C ALA A 244 7.61 -23.01 12.73
N ALA A 245 8.13 -22.26 11.75
CA ALA A 245 9.49 -21.73 11.79
C ALA A 245 9.67 -20.76 12.96
N THR A 246 8.69 -19.89 13.22
CA THR A 246 8.76 -18.94 14.34
C THR A 246 8.85 -19.67 15.68
N GLU A 247 8.06 -20.73 15.87
CA GLU A 247 8.11 -21.58 17.07
C GLU A 247 9.48 -22.26 17.23
N GLU A 248 9.97 -22.94 16.19
CA GLU A 248 11.26 -23.64 16.20
C GLU A 248 12.45 -22.69 16.42
N ILE A 249 12.44 -21.51 15.77
CA ILE A 249 13.45 -20.46 15.98
C ILE A 249 13.42 -19.99 17.42
N THR A 250 12.22 -19.79 17.99
CA THR A 250 12.06 -19.33 19.37
C THR A 250 12.59 -20.36 20.35
N ASP A 251 12.25 -21.63 20.17
CA ASP A 251 12.70 -22.71 21.04
C ASP A 251 14.21 -22.91 20.97
N LEU A 252 14.80 -22.91 19.76
CA LEU A 252 16.24 -23.01 19.60
C LEU A 252 16.97 -21.83 20.26
N MET A 253 16.48 -20.61 20.05
CA MET A 253 17.07 -19.41 20.65
C MET A 253 16.94 -19.41 22.18
N ARG A 254 15.83 -19.90 22.74
CA ARG A 254 15.67 -20.08 24.19
C ARG A 254 16.70 -21.02 24.77
N VAL A 255 16.96 -22.15 24.10
CA VAL A 255 18.00 -23.10 24.52
C VAL A 255 19.37 -22.44 24.46
N ARG A 256 19.72 -21.78 23.36
CA ARG A 256 21.02 -21.10 23.20
C ARG A 256 21.24 -19.96 24.20
N ARG A 257 20.17 -19.24 24.53
CA ARG A 257 20.17 -18.13 25.50
C ARG A 257 20.03 -18.60 26.96
N ASN A 258 19.91 -19.91 27.18
CA ASN A 258 19.70 -20.52 28.49
C ASN A 258 18.49 -19.92 29.24
N ILE A 259 17.41 -19.64 28.49
CA ILE A 259 16.15 -19.13 29.03
C ILE A 259 15.36 -20.31 29.61
N ARG A 260 15.05 -20.22 30.89
CA ARG A 260 14.29 -21.26 31.61
C ARG A 260 12.83 -21.26 31.16
N VAL A 261 12.16 -22.41 31.32
CA VAL A 261 10.71 -22.52 31.13
C VAL A 261 9.99 -21.48 32.00
N GLY A 262 9.13 -20.68 31.37
CA GLY A 262 8.43 -19.55 32.02
C GLY A 262 9.25 -18.26 32.15
N GLY A 263 10.50 -18.24 31.67
CA GLY A 263 11.32 -17.03 31.56
C GLY A 263 10.82 -16.12 30.42
N THR A 264 11.10 -14.81 30.56
CA THR A 264 10.85 -13.85 29.48
C THR A 264 11.99 -13.87 28.47
N ASP A 265 11.65 -13.81 27.19
CA ASP A 265 12.63 -13.86 26.11
C ASP A 265 13.39 -12.53 26.01
N ASP A 266 14.71 -12.63 25.85
CA ASP A 266 15.60 -11.49 25.65
C ASP A 266 15.87 -11.20 24.16
N PHE A 267 15.08 -11.82 23.29
CA PHE A 267 15.06 -11.66 21.84
C PHE A 267 13.61 -11.62 21.35
N ALA A 268 13.41 -11.20 20.10
CA ALA A 268 12.12 -11.27 19.43
C ALA A 268 12.30 -11.83 18.03
N VAL A 269 11.43 -12.76 17.65
CA VAL A 269 11.25 -13.21 16.27
C VAL A 269 10.10 -12.41 15.69
N VAL A 270 10.35 -11.71 14.59
CA VAL A 270 9.38 -10.81 13.98
C VAL A 270 9.17 -11.21 12.53
N ASN A 271 7.91 -11.47 12.19
CA ASN A 271 7.48 -11.52 10.81
C ASN A 271 7.27 -10.09 10.31
N PHE A 272 8.20 -9.61 9.49
CA PHE A 272 8.16 -8.22 9.01
C PHE A 272 6.95 -7.98 8.09
N ALA A 273 6.54 -9.00 7.32
CA ALA A 273 5.37 -8.90 6.45
C ALA A 273 4.07 -8.75 7.25
N GLU A 274 3.91 -9.48 8.37
CA GLU A 274 2.78 -9.31 9.28
C GLU A 274 2.78 -7.95 9.96
N PHE A 275 3.96 -7.47 10.39
CA PHE A 275 4.06 -6.14 10.98
C PHE A 275 3.60 -5.05 10.00
N LEU A 276 4.01 -5.15 8.73
CA LEU A 276 3.53 -4.25 7.67
C LEU A 276 2.03 -4.39 7.47
N ARG A 277 1.50 -5.62 7.38
CA ARG A 277 0.06 -5.85 7.20
C ARG A 277 -0.77 -5.27 8.35
N ALA A 278 -0.37 -5.52 9.60
CA ALA A 278 -1.06 -5.03 10.79
C ALA A 278 -1.08 -3.49 10.87
N ARG A 279 0.01 -2.83 10.47
CA ARG A 279 0.05 -1.37 10.35
C ARG A 279 -0.94 -0.86 9.32
N ASN A 280 -0.94 -1.44 8.13
CA ASN A 280 -1.82 -1.02 7.03
C ASN A 280 -3.28 -1.40 7.23
N GLU A 281 -3.57 -2.44 8.01
CA GLU A 281 -4.94 -2.76 8.43
C GLU A 281 -5.58 -1.60 9.21
N THR A 282 -4.79 -0.89 10.02
CA THR A 282 -5.27 0.31 10.73
C THR A 282 -5.65 1.42 9.74
N GLU A 283 -4.86 1.61 8.68
CA GLU A 283 -5.16 2.58 7.61
C GLU A 283 -6.39 2.17 6.80
N SER A 284 -6.56 0.87 6.53
CA SER A 284 -7.75 0.33 5.87
C SER A 284 -9.02 0.63 6.67
N GLN A 285 -8.97 0.54 8.01
CA GLN A 285 -10.10 0.89 8.88
C GLN A 285 -10.47 2.38 8.80
N LEU A 286 -9.47 3.28 8.76
CA LEU A 286 -9.72 4.72 8.52
C LEU A 286 -10.35 4.95 7.15
N GLY A 287 -9.89 4.22 6.14
CA GLY A 287 -10.53 4.18 4.82
C GLY A 287 -12.01 3.84 4.95
N LEU A 288 -12.36 2.75 5.63
CA LEU A 288 -13.76 2.32 5.78
C LEU A 288 -14.66 3.40 6.40
N LEU A 289 -14.16 4.20 7.33
CA LEU A 289 -14.89 5.35 7.89
C LEU A 289 -15.14 6.43 6.83
N LEU A 290 -14.17 6.73 5.97
CA LEU A 290 -14.34 7.64 4.84
C LEU A 290 -15.28 7.08 3.77
N ALA A 291 -15.33 5.75 3.59
CA ALA A 291 -16.30 5.13 2.66
C ALA A 291 -17.72 5.31 3.19
N ALA A 292 -17.90 5.14 4.50
CA ALA A 292 -19.19 5.34 5.14
C ALA A 292 -19.70 6.77 4.94
N THR A 293 -18.83 7.79 5.03
CA THR A 293 -19.24 9.18 4.75
C THR A 293 -19.59 9.40 3.28
N ALA A 294 -18.89 8.76 2.35
CA ALA A 294 -19.22 8.80 0.93
C ALA A 294 -20.59 8.15 0.62
N VAL A 295 -20.92 7.03 1.29
CA VAL A 295 -22.26 6.42 1.21
C VAL A 295 -23.33 7.36 1.75
N ILE A 296 -23.08 8.05 2.87
CA ILE A 296 -24.01 9.05 3.41
C ILE A 296 -24.20 10.20 2.40
N SER A 297 -23.13 10.69 1.77
CA SER A 297 -23.23 11.72 0.71
C SER A 297 -24.08 11.26 -0.48
N LEU A 298 -23.95 10.00 -0.90
CA LEU A 298 -24.79 9.42 -1.96
C LEU A 298 -26.27 9.36 -1.54
N VAL A 299 -26.57 9.00 -0.30
CA VAL A 299 -27.94 9.00 0.23
C VAL A 299 -28.52 10.42 0.24
N VAL A 300 -27.77 11.40 0.74
CA VAL A 300 -28.21 12.81 0.75
C VAL A 300 -28.43 13.33 -0.68
N GLY A 301 -27.54 13.00 -1.61
CA GLY A 301 -27.72 13.31 -3.03
C GLY A 301 -28.95 12.64 -3.63
N GLY A 302 -29.19 11.38 -3.29
CA GLY A 302 -30.38 10.63 -3.69
C GLY A 302 -31.68 11.27 -3.20
N ILE A 303 -31.73 11.75 -1.96
CA ILE A 303 -32.88 12.49 -1.42
C ILE A 303 -33.11 13.79 -2.22
N GLY A 304 -32.03 14.48 -2.60
CA GLY A 304 -32.12 15.67 -3.47
C GLY A 304 -32.76 15.37 -4.82
N ILE A 305 -32.35 14.27 -5.46
CA ILE A 305 -32.94 13.79 -6.72
C ILE A 305 -34.41 13.43 -6.54
N MET A 306 -34.75 12.71 -5.47
CA MET A 306 -36.14 12.36 -5.16
C MET A 306 -37.02 13.61 -5.06
N ASN A 307 -36.56 14.64 -4.35
CA ASN A 307 -37.29 15.88 -4.18
C ASN A 307 -37.49 16.64 -5.50
N ILE A 308 -36.43 16.75 -6.32
CA ILE A 308 -36.53 17.39 -7.63
C ILE A 308 -37.45 16.59 -8.56
N MET A 309 -37.42 15.27 -8.50
CA MET A 309 -38.33 14.42 -9.27
C MET A 309 -39.78 14.58 -8.80
N LEU A 310 -40.05 14.69 -7.49
CA LEU A 310 -41.40 14.98 -6.99
C LEU A 310 -41.93 16.32 -7.50
N VAL A 311 -41.10 17.37 -7.47
CA VAL A 311 -41.46 18.69 -8.02
C VAL A 311 -41.71 18.59 -9.53
N SER A 312 -40.87 17.84 -10.26
CA SER A 312 -41.02 17.66 -11.70
C SER A 312 -42.29 16.89 -12.07
N VAL A 313 -42.71 15.93 -11.23
CA VAL A 313 -44.00 15.23 -11.39
C VAL A 313 -45.16 16.21 -11.18
N THR A 314 -45.09 17.08 -10.18
CA THR A 314 -46.13 18.09 -9.94
C THR A 314 -46.23 19.11 -11.08
N GLU A 315 -45.10 19.58 -11.62
CA GLU A 315 -45.07 20.52 -12.75
C GLU A 315 -45.59 19.88 -14.05
N ARG A 316 -45.37 18.56 -14.24
CA ARG A 316 -45.82 17.81 -15.42
C ARG A 316 -47.15 17.06 -15.21
N THR A 317 -47.90 17.33 -14.14
CA THR A 317 -49.13 16.59 -13.79
C THR A 317 -50.13 16.54 -14.95
N ARG A 318 -50.40 17.68 -15.59
CA ARG A 318 -51.34 17.78 -16.72
C ARG A 318 -50.89 16.99 -17.95
N GLU A 319 -49.57 17.00 -18.24
CA GLU A 319 -48.98 16.22 -19.34
C GLU A 319 -49.11 14.70 -19.08
N ILE A 320 -48.87 14.26 -17.85
CA ILE A 320 -49.00 12.86 -17.44
C ILE A 320 -50.46 12.41 -17.53
N GLY A 321 -51.41 13.24 -17.07
CA GLY A 321 -52.84 12.98 -17.17
C GLY A 321 -53.31 12.81 -18.61
N LEU A 322 -52.79 13.65 -19.53
CA LEU A 322 -53.11 13.56 -20.95
C LEU A 322 -52.58 12.26 -21.57
N ARG A 323 -51.36 11.81 -21.21
CA ARG A 323 -50.81 10.51 -21.65
C ARG A 323 -51.63 9.32 -21.15
N LEU A 324 -52.07 9.35 -19.90
CA LEU A 324 -52.91 8.28 -19.35
C LEU A 324 -54.31 8.28 -20.00
N ALA A 325 -54.89 9.45 -20.29
CA ALA A 325 -56.19 9.58 -20.95
C ALA A 325 -56.20 9.04 -22.39
N ILE A 326 -55.08 9.14 -23.11
CA ILE A 326 -54.91 8.55 -24.45
C ILE A 326 -54.49 7.06 -24.43
N GLY A 327 -54.43 6.43 -23.25
CA GLY A 327 -54.26 4.98 -23.10
C GLY A 327 -52.85 4.49 -22.74
N ALA A 328 -51.92 5.36 -22.30
CA ALA A 328 -50.63 4.90 -21.76
C ALA A 328 -50.83 4.04 -20.50
N LYS A 329 -50.06 2.96 -20.35
CA LYS A 329 -50.13 2.13 -19.13
C LYS A 329 -49.41 2.82 -17.99
N GLN A 330 -49.82 2.57 -16.74
CA GLN A 330 -49.12 3.06 -15.55
C GLN A 330 -47.63 2.66 -15.55
N ALA A 331 -47.32 1.46 -16.03
CA ALA A 331 -45.95 0.98 -16.17
C ALA A 331 -45.12 1.81 -17.17
N ASP A 332 -45.72 2.37 -18.22
CA ASP A 332 -45.03 3.22 -19.19
C ASP A 332 -44.58 4.53 -18.52
N ILE A 333 -45.48 5.15 -17.76
CA ILE A 333 -45.19 6.38 -16.99
C ILE A 333 -44.12 6.12 -15.92
N ARG A 334 -44.27 5.03 -15.14
CA ARG A 334 -43.29 4.66 -14.12
C ARG A 334 -41.91 4.45 -14.74
N ASN A 335 -41.81 3.65 -15.80
CA ASN A 335 -40.53 3.35 -16.44
C ASN A 335 -39.91 4.60 -17.08
N GLN A 336 -40.71 5.52 -17.62
CA GLN A 336 -40.22 6.81 -18.12
C GLN A 336 -39.53 7.62 -17.03
N PHE A 337 -40.21 7.90 -15.92
CA PHE A 337 -39.65 8.70 -14.83
C PHE A 337 -38.48 8.00 -14.12
N LEU A 338 -38.53 6.66 -14.02
CA LEU A 338 -37.42 5.89 -13.46
C LEU A 338 -36.18 5.98 -14.35
N ILE A 339 -36.33 5.87 -15.68
CA ILE A 339 -35.22 6.05 -16.62
C ILE A 339 -34.68 7.47 -16.54
N GLU A 340 -35.54 8.49 -16.43
CA GLU A 340 -35.11 9.89 -16.26
C GLU A 340 -34.25 10.05 -14.99
N ALA A 341 -34.67 9.48 -13.85
CA ALA A 341 -33.90 9.49 -12.61
C ALA A 341 -32.56 8.74 -12.72
N VAL A 342 -32.54 7.57 -13.36
CA VAL A 342 -31.31 6.78 -13.56
C VAL A 342 -30.35 7.51 -14.49
N VAL A 343 -30.82 8.08 -15.60
CA VAL A 343 -30.00 8.86 -16.54
C VAL A 343 -29.42 10.09 -15.84
N LEU A 344 -30.20 10.79 -15.01
CA LEU A 344 -29.73 11.89 -14.17
C LEU A 344 -28.60 11.45 -13.24
N CYS A 345 -28.78 10.33 -12.53
CA CYS A 345 -27.76 9.82 -11.61
C CYS A 345 -26.52 9.34 -12.34
N LEU A 346 -26.65 8.67 -13.48
CA LEU A 346 -25.53 8.22 -14.30
C LEU A 346 -24.75 9.40 -14.86
N ALA A 347 -25.42 10.47 -15.31
CA ALA A 347 -24.75 11.69 -15.75
C ALA A 347 -23.97 12.33 -14.60
N GLY A 348 -24.58 12.46 -13.42
CA GLY A 348 -23.89 12.94 -12.21
C GLY A 348 -22.74 12.02 -11.79
N GLY A 349 -22.91 10.70 -11.89
CA GLY A 349 -21.90 9.71 -11.57
C GLY A 349 -20.71 9.73 -12.53
N LEU A 350 -20.93 9.96 -13.83
CA LEU A 350 -19.84 10.15 -14.80
C LEU A 350 -19.05 11.44 -14.53
N VAL A 351 -19.73 12.54 -14.20
CA VAL A 351 -19.08 13.79 -13.81
C VAL A 351 -18.31 13.62 -12.49
N GLY A 352 -18.92 12.97 -11.51
CA GLY A 352 -18.26 12.63 -10.24
C GLY A 352 -17.06 11.71 -10.43
N MET A 353 -17.16 10.73 -11.32
CA MET A 353 -16.06 9.83 -11.67
C MET A 353 -14.89 10.60 -12.29
N ALA A 354 -15.16 11.47 -13.27
CA ALA A 354 -14.13 12.29 -13.89
C ALA A 354 -13.48 13.24 -12.86
N GLY A 355 -14.29 13.92 -12.04
CA GLY A 355 -13.80 14.80 -10.98
C GLY A 355 -13.00 14.05 -9.91
N GLY A 356 -13.45 12.85 -9.53
CA GLY A 356 -12.76 11.99 -8.58
C GLY A 356 -11.44 11.44 -9.11
N ALA A 357 -11.39 11.05 -10.39
CA ALA A 357 -10.15 10.63 -11.04
C ALA A 357 -9.13 11.78 -11.10
N ILE A 358 -9.58 12.99 -11.46
CA ILE A 358 -8.72 14.19 -11.43
C ILE A 358 -8.25 14.47 -10.00
N GLY A 359 -9.15 14.40 -9.01
CA GLY A 359 -8.80 14.57 -7.60
C GLY A 359 -7.75 13.55 -7.12
N ALA A 360 -7.88 12.30 -7.55
CA ALA A 360 -6.92 11.25 -7.22
C ALA A 360 -5.54 11.53 -7.84
N LEU A 361 -5.48 11.96 -9.11
CA LEU A 361 -4.21 12.35 -9.76
C LEU A 361 -3.57 13.58 -9.08
N VAL A 362 -4.38 14.53 -8.61
CA VAL A 362 -3.87 15.68 -7.84
C VAL A 362 -3.26 15.21 -6.53
N VAL A 363 -3.91 14.29 -5.80
CA VAL A 363 -3.37 13.71 -4.56
C VAL A 363 -2.07 12.95 -4.81
N GLU A 364 -1.99 12.18 -5.90
CA GLU A 364 -0.77 11.48 -6.32
C GLU A 364 0.37 12.47 -6.57
N SER A 365 0.10 13.58 -7.26
CA SER A 365 1.11 14.62 -7.56
C SER A 365 1.65 15.34 -6.31
N MET A 366 0.91 15.33 -5.21
CA MET A 366 1.37 15.87 -3.92
C MET A 366 2.36 14.93 -3.21
N GLY A 367 2.57 13.71 -3.72
CA GLY A 367 3.53 12.73 -3.20
C GLY A 367 3.15 12.12 -1.85
N GLN A 368 1.91 12.31 -1.38
CA GLN A 368 1.50 11.89 -0.04
C GLN A 368 0.87 10.49 0.01
N PHE A 369 0.23 10.05 -1.06
CA PHE A 369 -0.46 8.76 -1.09
C PHE A 369 -0.29 8.07 -2.45
N PRO A 370 0.05 6.77 -2.47
CA PRO A 370 0.02 5.98 -3.69
C PRO A 370 -1.44 5.86 -4.17
N VAL A 371 -1.66 6.12 -5.45
CA VAL A 371 -2.98 6.07 -6.08
C VAL A 371 -2.95 5.02 -7.19
N SER A 372 -3.94 4.13 -7.20
CA SER A 372 -4.13 3.17 -8.29
C SER A 372 -5.52 3.36 -8.90
N ILE A 373 -5.58 3.66 -10.20
CA ILE A 373 -6.83 3.82 -10.94
C ILE A 373 -7.10 2.53 -11.72
N GLU A 374 -7.87 1.62 -11.12
CA GLU A 374 -8.26 0.37 -11.78
C GLU A 374 -9.64 0.50 -12.48
N PRO A 375 -9.85 -0.08 -13.68
CA PRO A 375 -11.14 -0.04 -14.37
C PRO A 375 -12.30 -0.62 -13.55
N THR A 376 -12.02 -1.50 -12.60
CA THR A 376 -13.00 -2.08 -11.65
C THR A 376 -13.73 -1.00 -10.84
N ILE A 377 -13.04 0.09 -10.49
CA ILE A 377 -13.58 1.22 -9.72
C ILE A 377 -14.68 1.93 -10.49
N ALA A 378 -14.52 2.06 -11.82
CA ALA A 378 -15.51 2.69 -12.67
C ALA A 378 -16.84 1.93 -12.66
N PHE A 379 -16.81 0.59 -12.65
CA PHE A 379 -18.01 -0.24 -12.56
C PHE A 379 -18.72 -0.07 -11.21
N VAL A 380 -17.97 0.00 -10.11
CA VAL A 380 -18.54 0.23 -8.77
C VAL A 380 -19.21 1.61 -8.70
N ALA A 381 -18.55 2.65 -9.22
CA ALA A 381 -19.09 4.01 -9.26
C ALA A 381 -20.37 4.12 -10.11
N ILE A 382 -20.38 3.54 -11.32
CA ILE A 382 -21.55 3.51 -12.20
C ILE A 382 -22.69 2.71 -11.57
N GLY A 383 -22.37 1.55 -10.98
CA GLY A 383 -23.33 0.71 -10.27
C GLY A 383 -23.97 1.43 -9.08
N ALA A 384 -23.17 2.14 -8.28
CA ALA A 384 -23.65 2.94 -7.16
C ALA A 384 -24.57 4.07 -7.62
N ALA A 385 -24.18 4.82 -8.67
CA ALA A 385 -25.00 5.88 -9.25
C ALA A 385 -26.33 5.36 -9.80
N ALA A 386 -26.31 4.25 -10.54
CA ALA A 386 -27.51 3.59 -11.04
C ALA A 386 -28.42 3.13 -9.89
N GLY A 387 -27.85 2.53 -8.83
CA GLY A 387 -28.57 2.08 -7.65
C GLY A 387 -29.28 3.23 -6.93
N VAL A 388 -28.60 4.37 -6.73
CA VAL A 388 -29.20 5.59 -6.17
C VAL A 388 -30.36 6.08 -7.03
N GLY A 389 -30.18 6.13 -8.35
CA GLY A 389 -31.24 6.54 -9.28
C GLY A 389 -32.46 5.64 -9.26
N ILE A 390 -32.26 4.33 -9.13
CA ILE A 390 -33.36 3.37 -8.99
C ILE A 390 -34.07 3.58 -7.64
N LEU A 391 -33.34 3.60 -6.53
CA LEU A 391 -33.93 3.66 -5.19
C LEU A 391 -34.71 4.96 -4.96
N PHE A 392 -34.10 6.11 -5.26
CA PHE A 392 -34.70 7.41 -5.01
C PHE A 392 -35.60 7.90 -6.14
N GLY A 393 -35.45 7.36 -7.36
CA GLY A 393 -36.34 7.62 -8.49
C GLY A 393 -37.63 6.78 -8.45
N PHE A 394 -37.63 5.64 -7.77
CA PHE A 394 -38.78 4.72 -7.77
C PHE A 394 -40.02 5.34 -7.13
N TYR A 395 -39.91 5.96 -5.96
CA TYR A 395 -41.06 6.57 -5.27
C TYR A 395 -41.77 7.66 -6.11
N PRO A 396 -41.08 8.69 -6.64
CA PRO A 396 -41.73 9.69 -7.49
C PRO A 396 -42.29 9.09 -8.79
N ALA A 397 -41.57 8.15 -9.41
CA ALA A 397 -42.05 7.46 -10.61
C ALA A 397 -43.33 6.64 -10.35
N HIS A 398 -43.41 5.98 -9.20
CA HIS A 398 -44.60 5.26 -8.78
C HIS A 398 -45.76 6.21 -8.53
N ARG A 399 -45.52 7.31 -7.80
CA ARG A 399 -46.53 8.35 -7.55
C ARG A 399 -47.08 8.95 -8.86
N ALA A 400 -46.21 9.25 -9.83
CA ALA A 400 -46.60 9.75 -11.15
C ALA A 400 -47.52 8.76 -11.89
N SER A 401 -47.21 7.46 -11.81
CA SER A 401 -48.00 6.42 -12.48
C SER A 401 -49.39 6.19 -11.89
N GLN A 402 -49.64 6.63 -10.66
CA GLN A 402 -50.90 6.47 -9.95
C GLN A 402 -51.83 7.70 -10.02
N LEU A 403 -51.45 8.72 -10.79
CA LEU A 403 -52.30 9.90 -10.99
C LEU A 403 -53.61 9.52 -11.69
N ASN A 404 -54.74 10.02 -11.18
CA ASN A 404 -56.04 9.89 -11.83
C ASN A 404 -56.09 10.86 -13.03
N PRO A 405 -56.35 10.38 -14.27
CA PRO A 405 -56.34 11.23 -15.46
C PRO A 405 -57.31 12.41 -15.39
N ILE A 406 -58.47 12.21 -14.73
CA ILE A 406 -59.51 13.24 -14.61
C ILE A 406 -59.03 14.39 -13.69
N ASP A 407 -58.43 14.04 -12.56
CA ASP A 407 -57.93 15.02 -11.58
C ASP A 407 -56.69 15.74 -12.13
N ALA A 408 -55.82 15.02 -12.84
CA ALA A 408 -54.61 15.57 -13.45
C ALA A 408 -54.90 16.60 -14.56
N LEU A 409 -56.00 16.45 -15.31
CA LEU A 409 -56.41 17.39 -16.36
C LEU A 409 -57.08 18.67 -15.81
N ARG A 410 -57.59 18.61 -14.57
CA ARG A 410 -58.20 19.74 -13.84
C ARG A 410 -57.18 20.55 -13.04
N TYR A 411 -55.95 20.07 -12.92
CA TYR A 411 -54.88 20.76 -12.24
C TYR A 411 -54.40 21.95 -13.10
N GLU A 412 -54.43 23.17 -12.54
CA GLU A 412 -53.88 24.39 -13.16
C GLU A 412 -52.38 24.55 -12.93
#